data_AF-A0A7S2VIW2-F1
#
_entry.id   AF-A0A7S2VIW2-F1
#
_cell.length_a   1.000
_cell.length_b   1.000
_cell.length_c   1.000
_cell.angle_alpha   90.00
_cell.angle_beta   90.00
_cell.angle_gamma   90.00
#
_symmetry.space_group_name_H-M   'P 1'
#
loop_
_entity.id
_entity.type
_entity.pdbx_description
1 polymer ?
#
loop_
_entity_poly.entity_id
_entity_poly.type
_entity_poly.pdbx_seq_one_letter_code
_entity_poly.pdbx_strand_id
1 'polypeptide(L)'
;MSQILPQKRSAATDRPDPPSSTTTTTNSQRYTKLLSVLTKSLQQSRDKVESEAAHLIKEIYGDMTSLFTTGEDDDGVTQLVDLLLGKLDTVHDRFNDEKSSSSSNMTKLESILEEQQIQQLLQRVETAIERVEMDEQNFQQDEAADKKSAEEAVKQAHTLRVDSVAGKLRKMTADQFAGYHSHKKKEEYLESLQKELGEVTKENDEMEAALVEKWEEWQKNLGDVKGAL
;
A
#
# COMPACT_ATOMS: atom_id res chain seq x y z
N MET A 1 -49.06 10.71 -12.10
CA MET A 1 -48.85 9.67 -11.05
C MET A 1 -47.39 9.26 -11.12
N SER A 2 -46.59 9.75 -10.17
CA SER A 2 -45.13 9.64 -10.18
C SER A 2 -44.68 8.35 -9.52
N GLN A 3 -43.98 7.48 -10.24
CA GLN A 3 -43.26 6.35 -9.66
C GLN A 3 -41.81 6.75 -9.40
N ILE A 4 -41.54 7.08 -8.13
CA ILE A 4 -40.20 7.28 -7.59
C ILE A 4 -39.69 5.89 -7.20
N LEU A 5 -38.64 5.39 -7.87
CA LEU A 5 -37.96 4.17 -7.46
C LEU A 5 -37.27 4.38 -6.10
N PRO A 6 -37.33 3.39 -5.17
CA PRO A 6 -36.65 3.50 -3.89
C PRO A 6 -35.13 3.33 -4.07
N GLN A 7 -34.38 4.38 -3.77
CA GLN A 7 -32.94 4.31 -3.52
C GLN A 7 -32.67 3.40 -2.32
N LYS A 8 -31.98 2.29 -2.53
CA LYS A 8 -31.32 1.53 -1.46
C LYS A 8 -30.23 2.40 -0.83
N ARG A 9 -30.56 3.06 0.28
CA ARG A 9 -29.56 3.58 1.22
C ARG A 9 -29.16 2.40 2.12
N SER A 10 -28.05 1.75 1.81
CA SER A 10 -27.41 0.86 2.78
C SER A 10 -26.93 1.72 3.94
N ALA A 11 -27.51 1.45 5.11
CA ALA A 11 -27.18 2.11 6.36
C ALA A 11 -25.71 1.85 6.71
N ALA A 12 -24.96 2.94 6.90
CA ALA A 12 -23.69 2.94 7.58
C ALA A 12 -23.91 2.53 9.05
N THR A 13 -23.79 1.25 9.32
CA THR A 13 -23.63 0.69 10.67
C THR A 13 -22.62 -0.44 10.56
N ASP A 14 -21.39 -0.08 10.22
CA ASP A 14 -20.25 -0.94 10.45
C ASP A 14 -19.25 -0.13 11.27
N ARG A 15 -19.39 -0.27 12.58
CA ARG A 15 -18.49 0.30 13.57
C ARG A 15 -17.32 -0.69 13.59
N PRO A 16 -16.10 -0.32 13.16
CA PRO A 16 -15.01 -1.28 13.19
C PRO A 16 -14.71 -1.60 14.66
N ASP A 17 -14.96 -2.84 15.05
CA ASP A 17 -14.41 -3.42 16.27
C ASP A 17 -12.89 -3.18 16.30
N PRO A 18 -12.31 -2.91 17.47
CA PRO A 18 -10.88 -2.68 17.59
C PRO A 18 -10.15 -3.97 17.22
N PRO A 19 -9.26 -4.00 16.22
CA PRO A 19 -8.43 -5.18 16.03
C PRO A 19 -7.51 -5.29 17.26
N SER A 20 -7.69 -6.39 17.97
CA SER A 20 -6.86 -6.81 19.09
C SER A 20 -5.38 -6.77 18.70
N SER A 21 -4.63 -5.92 19.41
CA SER A 21 -3.28 -6.16 19.90
C SER A 21 -2.48 -7.25 19.18
N THR A 22 -1.97 -6.92 18.01
CA THR A 22 -0.70 -7.46 17.52
C THR A 22 0.23 -6.26 17.38
N THR A 23 0.85 -5.90 18.51
CA THR A 23 1.96 -4.94 18.57
C THR A 23 3.17 -5.56 17.89
N THR A 24 3.15 -5.61 16.57
CA THR A 24 4.40 -5.58 15.82
C THR A 24 4.89 -4.14 15.96
N THR A 25 5.94 -3.95 16.74
CA THR A 25 6.60 -2.67 16.98
C THR A 25 7.26 -2.21 15.67
N THR A 26 6.47 -1.86 14.67
CA THR A 26 6.95 -1.12 13.51
C THR A 26 7.22 0.29 14.00
N ASN A 27 8.50 0.68 14.00
CA ASN A 27 8.92 2.04 14.31
C ASN A 27 8.15 3.01 13.41
N SER A 28 7.19 3.74 14.00
CA SER A 28 6.42 4.76 13.29
C SER A 28 7.38 5.83 12.77
N GLN A 29 7.38 6.06 11.44
CA GLN A 29 8.27 7.04 10.83
C GLN A 29 7.94 8.46 11.30
N ARG A 30 6.65 8.76 11.48
CA ARG A 30 6.13 10.01 12.04
C ARG A 30 6.54 10.18 13.49
N TYR A 31 6.53 9.12 14.28
CA TYR A 31 7.05 9.18 15.64
C TYR A 31 8.55 9.50 15.66
N THR A 32 9.36 8.84 14.82
CA THR A 32 10.79 9.17 14.68
C THR A 32 11.00 10.62 14.19
N LYS A 33 10.19 11.09 13.25
CA LYS A 33 10.22 12.49 12.78
C LYS A 33 9.84 13.47 13.89
N LEU A 34 8.84 13.16 14.71
CA LEU A 34 8.44 13.97 15.86
C LEU A 34 9.60 14.11 16.84
N LEU A 35 10.23 13.00 17.23
CA LEU A 35 11.41 13.02 18.09
C LEU A 35 12.52 13.87 17.49
N SER A 36 12.82 13.70 16.19
CA SER A 36 13.83 14.50 15.50
C SER A 36 13.51 16.01 15.51
N VAL A 37 12.24 16.39 15.31
CA VAL A 37 11.81 17.79 15.35
C VAL A 37 11.93 18.36 16.76
N LEU A 38 11.58 17.60 17.79
CA LEU A 38 11.72 18.02 19.19
C LEU A 38 13.19 18.27 19.54
N THR A 39 14.09 17.33 19.20
CA THR A 39 15.53 17.49 19.41
C THR A 39 16.07 18.71 18.65
N LYS A 40 15.70 18.87 17.37
CA LYS A 40 16.11 20.04 16.57
C LYS A 40 15.60 21.36 17.16
N SER A 41 14.37 21.39 17.65
CA SER A 41 13.78 22.61 18.23
C SER A 41 14.48 23.02 19.52
N LEU A 42 14.86 22.03 20.36
CA LEU A 42 15.65 22.28 21.56
C LEU A 42 17.04 22.81 21.20
N GLN A 43 17.72 22.18 20.24
CA GLN A 43 19.02 22.65 19.76
C GLN A 43 18.94 24.07 19.19
N GLN A 44 17.95 24.36 18.34
CA GLN A 44 17.74 25.70 17.80
C GLN A 44 17.47 26.73 18.89
N SER A 45 16.72 26.37 19.94
CA SER A 45 16.54 27.24 21.09
C SER A 45 17.86 27.56 21.79
N ARG A 46 18.77 26.58 21.88
CA ARG A 46 20.11 26.77 22.44
C ARG A 46 20.96 27.69 21.59
N ASP A 47 21.06 27.40 20.31
CA ASP A 47 21.87 28.17 19.36
C ASP A 47 21.40 29.64 19.30
N LYS A 48 20.09 29.87 19.44
CA LYS A 48 19.52 31.21 19.48
C LYS A 48 19.88 31.98 20.76
N VAL A 49 19.85 31.32 21.92
CA VAL A 49 20.32 31.94 23.16
C VAL A 49 21.80 32.26 23.07
N GLU A 50 22.61 31.33 22.56
CA GLU A 50 24.06 31.49 22.42
C GLU A 50 24.44 32.66 21.49
N SER A 51 23.69 32.85 20.39
CA SER A 51 24.02 33.87 19.38
C SER A 51 23.34 35.22 19.59
N GLU A 52 22.09 35.25 20.04
CA GLU A 52 21.27 36.47 20.06
C GLU A 52 21.09 37.06 21.47
N ALA A 53 21.20 36.24 22.54
CA ALA A 53 20.82 36.71 23.88
C ALA A 53 21.69 37.86 24.38
N ALA A 54 22.99 37.83 24.14
CA ALA A 54 23.89 38.90 24.58
C ALA A 54 23.50 40.26 23.97
N HIS A 55 23.19 40.28 22.68
CA HIS A 55 22.75 41.48 21.98
C HIS A 55 21.38 41.96 22.49
N LEU A 56 20.40 41.06 22.57
CA LEU A 56 19.04 41.37 23.03
C LEU A 56 19.01 41.89 24.46
N ILE A 57 19.77 41.27 25.37
CA ILE A 57 19.87 41.70 26.77
C ILE A 57 20.46 43.11 26.84
N LYS A 58 21.52 43.38 26.09
CA LYS A 58 22.15 44.71 26.05
C LYS A 58 21.25 45.77 25.42
N GLU A 59 20.47 45.41 24.41
CA GLU A 59 19.49 46.29 23.77
C GLU A 59 18.32 46.65 24.71
N ILE A 60 17.80 45.66 25.43
CA ILE A 60 16.62 45.84 26.30
C ILE A 60 16.98 46.51 27.62
N TYR A 61 18.08 46.09 28.25
CA TYR A 61 18.45 46.53 29.59
C TYR A 61 19.49 47.65 29.59
N GLY A 62 20.17 47.92 28.47
CA GLY A 62 21.13 49.02 28.35
C GLY A 62 22.19 48.98 29.46
N ASP A 63 22.36 50.09 30.17
CA ASP A 63 23.31 50.20 31.27
C ASP A 63 22.88 49.45 32.55
N MET A 64 21.62 49.02 32.66
CA MET A 64 21.14 48.22 33.81
C MET A 64 21.66 46.79 33.79
N THR A 65 22.40 46.37 32.76
CA THR A 65 23.08 45.07 32.75
C THR A 65 24.15 44.96 33.83
N SER A 66 24.61 46.08 34.40
CA SER A 66 25.47 46.12 35.59
C SER A 66 24.81 45.52 36.83
N LEU A 67 23.48 45.34 36.85
CA LEU A 67 22.77 44.67 37.95
C LEU A 67 23.02 43.15 37.97
N PHE A 68 23.51 42.59 36.86
CA PHE A 68 23.81 41.16 36.73
C PHE A 68 25.29 40.85 36.95
N THR A 69 26.13 41.84 37.27
CA THR A 69 27.56 41.62 37.57
C THR A 69 27.72 41.14 39.01
N THR A 70 28.36 39.99 39.21
CA THR A 70 28.68 39.48 40.55
C THR A 70 30.06 39.94 41.07
N GLY A 71 30.79 40.76 40.31
CA GLY A 71 32.10 41.34 40.67
C GLY A 71 32.43 42.63 39.91
N GLU A 72 33.51 43.32 40.30
CA GLU A 72 33.92 44.64 39.74
C GLU A 72 34.46 44.58 38.30
N ASP A 73 34.83 43.40 37.78
CA ASP A 73 35.52 43.24 36.48
C ASP A 73 34.80 42.35 35.44
N ASP A 74 33.63 41.79 35.77
CA ASP A 74 32.94 40.84 34.88
C ASP A 74 31.79 41.49 34.10
N ASP A 75 31.66 41.13 32.82
CA ASP A 75 30.51 41.51 32.00
C ASP A 75 29.25 40.75 32.43
N GLY A 76 28.34 41.43 33.11
CA GLY A 76 27.10 40.86 33.65
C GLY A 76 26.18 40.31 32.56
N VAL A 77 26.32 40.78 31.31
CA VAL A 77 25.60 40.22 30.16
C VAL A 77 26.09 38.80 29.87
N THR A 78 27.40 38.59 29.85
CA THR A 78 28.01 37.27 29.61
C THR A 78 27.61 36.28 30.72
N GLN A 79 27.67 36.68 32.00
CA GLN A 79 27.24 35.83 33.12
C GLN A 79 25.75 35.44 33.02
N LEU A 80 24.89 36.36 32.59
CA LEU A 80 23.46 36.08 32.42
C LEU A 80 23.21 35.13 31.24
N VAL A 81 23.95 35.27 30.13
CA VAL A 81 23.87 34.36 29.00
C VAL A 81 24.34 32.96 29.39
N ASP A 82 25.46 32.85 30.12
CA ASP A 82 25.97 31.57 30.61
C ASP A 82 24.98 30.90 31.58
N LEU A 83 24.32 31.69 32.44
CA LEU A 83 23.26 31.18 33.31
C LEU A 83 22.07 30.65 32.50
N LEU A 84 21.65 31.38 31.46
CA LEU A 84 20.55 30.96 30.57
C LEU A 84 20.90 29.68 29.81
N LEU A 85 22.11 29.58 29.28
CA LEU A 85 22.61 28.37 28.62
C LEU A 85 22.68 27.20 29.60
N GLY A 86 23.23 27.38 30.80
CA GLY A 86 23.28 26.32 31.81
C GLY A 86 21.89 25.85 32.27
N LYS A 87 20.91 26.75 32.33
CA LYS A 87 19.50 26.37 32.59
C LYS A 87 18.89 25.60 31.42
N LEU A 88 19.21 25.98 30.19
CA LEU A 88 18.73 25.29 29.00
C LEU A 88 19.36 23.91 28.85
N ASP A 89 20.65 23.76 29.14
CA ASP A 89 21.36 22.48 29.16
C ASP A 89 20.76 21.56 30.24
N THR A 90 20.44 22.09 31.43
CA THR A 90 19.71 21.32 32.46
C THR A 90 18.35 20.81 31.94
N VAL A 91 17.65 21.61 31.13
CA VAL A 91 16.39 21.20 30.51
C VAL A 91 16.63 20.11 29.47
N HIS A 92 17.67 20.26 28.63
CA HIS A 92 18.07 19.30 27.62
C HIS A 92 18.44 17.95 28.24
N ASP A 93 19.22 17.95 29.33
CA ASP A 93 19.64 16.76 30.05
C ASP A 93 18.43 16.06 30.71
N ARG A 94 17.46 16.81 31.22
CA ARG A 94 16.22 16.21 31.74
C ARG A 94 15.36 15.59 30.65
N PHE A 95 15.45 16.09 29.43
CA PHE A 95 14.74 15.53 28.28
C PHE A 95 15.44 14.31 27.67
N ASN A 96 16.78 14.23 27.74
CA ASN A 96 17.57 13.18 27.08
C ASN A 96 18.21 12.16 28.02
N ASP A 97 18.66 12.55 29.20
CA ASP A 97 19.54 11.75 30.06
C ASP A 97 18.89 11.32 31.39
N GLU A 98 17.90 12.08 31.89
CA GLU A 98 17.16 11.71 33.10
C GLU A 98 16.18 10.55 32.77
N LYS A 99 16.75 9.33 32.74
CA LYS A 99 15.96 8.09 32.76
C LYS A 99 15.06 8.12 33.99
N SER A 100 13.76 8.02 33.75
CA SER A 100 12.75 7.90 34.79
C SER A 100 13.17 6.80 35.78
N SER A 101 13.06 7.04 37.09
CA SER A 101 13.31 6.05 38.14
C SER A 101 12.34 4.85 38.10
N SER A 102 11.39 4.86 37.15
CA SER A 102 10.42 3.80 36.91
C SER A 102 11.05 2.71 36.03
N SER A 103 10.60 1.46 36.13
CA SER A 103 11.30 0.27 35.62
C SER A 103 11.51 0.16 34.09
N SER A 104 11.24 1.21 33.32
CA SER A 104 11.51 1.33 31.89
C SER A 104 12.67 2.32 31.71
N ASN A 105 13.66 1.96 30.88
CA ASN A 105 14.81 2.80 30.50
C ASN A 105 14.39 4.03 29.65
N MET A 106 13.28 4.68 29.96
CA MET A 106 12.70 5.78 29.18
C MET A 106 13.07 7.12 29.79
N THR A 107 13.38 8.06 28.91
CA THR A 107 13.55 9.48 29.25
C THR A 107 12.23 10.08 29.72
N LYS A 108 12.29 11.22 30.41
CA LYS A 108 11.09 11.96 30.81
C LYS A 108 10.23 12.38 29.62
N LEU A 109 10.85 12.68 28.48
CA LEU A 109 10.13 12.97 27.23
C LEU A 109 9.32 11.76 26.77
N GLU A 110 9.97 10.61 26.69
CA GLU A 110 9.36 9.36 26.24
C GLU A 110 8.24 8.94 27.17
N SER A 111 8.40 9.14 28.48
CA SER A 111 7.33 8.89 29.46
C SER A 111 6.08 9.75 29.21
N ILE A 112 6.23 11.04 28.88
CA ILE A 112 5.10 11.91 28.55
C ILE A 112 4.45 11.47 27.23
N LEU A 113 5.26 11.12 26.22
CA LEU A 113 4.77 10.65 24.94
C LEU A 113 4.04 9.30 25.05
N GLU A 114 4.49 8.44 25.97
CA GLU A 114 3.86 7.16 26.30
C GLU A 114 2.53 7.36 27.06
N GLU A 115 2.51 8.23 28.08
CA GLU A 115 1.29 8.57 28.82
C GLU A 115 0.18 9.09 27.89
N GLN A 116 0.56 9.90 26.90
CA GLN A 116 -0.36 10.43 25.89
C GLN A 116 -0.58 9.49 24.70
N GLN A 117 0.00 8.29 24.71
CA GLN A 117 -0.13 7.28 23.65
C GLN A 117 0.20 7.82 22.25
N ILE A 118 1.11 8.79 22.15
CA ILE A 118 1.39 9.52 20.89
C ILE A 118 1.92 8.58 19.82
N GLN A 119 2.78 7.63 20.18
CA GLN A 119 3.30 6.63 19.24
C GLN A 119 2.16 5.83 18.60
N GLN A 120 1.19 5.37 19.39
CA GLN A 120 0.06 4.58 18.90
C GLN A 120 -0.87 5.43 18.01
N LEU A 121 -1.12 6.68 18.39
CA LEU A 121 -1.90 7.61 17.58
C LEU A 121 -1.25 7.89 16.22
N LEU A 122 0.06 8.14 16.20
CA LEU A 122 0.80 8.38 14.96
C LEU A 122 0.87 7.14 14.08
N GLN A 123 1.07 5.96 14.67
CA GLN A 123 1.03 4.69 13.93
C GLN A 123 -0.34 4.47 13.30
N ARG A 124 -1.43 4.73 14.03
CA ARG A 124 -2.79 4.64 13.49
C ARG A 124 -3.03 5.59 12.33
N VAL A 125 -2.49 6.80 12.41
CA VAL A 125 -2.56 7.79 11.31
C VAL A 125 -1.77 7.31 10.09
N GLU A 126 -0.57 6.77 10.27
CA GLU A 126 0.23 6.20 9.17
C GLU A 126 -0.52 5.08 8.47
N THR A 127 -1.03 4.11 9.23
CA THR A 127 -1.81 3.01 8.66
C THR A 127 -3.07 3.50 7.96
N ALA A 128 -3.74 4.53 8.47
CA ALA A 128 -4.91 5.11 7.80
C ALA A 128 -4.53 5.77 6.47
N ILE A 129 -3.39 6.45 6.41
CA ILE A 129 -2.88 7.08 5.19
C ILE A 129 -2.50 6.01 4.17
N GLU A 130 -1.73 4.99 4.57
CA GLU A 130 -1.34 3.88 3.69
C GLU A 130 -2.55 3.16 3.09
N ARG A 131 -3.60 2.95 3.89
CA ARG A 131 -4.86 2.38 3.38
C ARG A 131 -5.52 3.25 2.34
N VAL A 132 -5.65 4.56 2.61
CA VAL A 132 -6.26 5.49 1.65
C VAL A 132 -5.45 5.59 0.37
N GLU A 133 -4.12 5.61 0.46
CA GLU A 133 -3.23 5.63 -0.70
C GLU A 133 -3.36 4.33 -1.54
N MET A 134 -3.47 3.18 -0.88
CA MET A 134 -3.69 1.90 -1.54
C MET A 134 -5.08 1.82 -2.20
N ASP A 135 -6.12 2.29 -1.52
CA ASP A 135 -7.49 2.32 -2.05
C ASP A 135 -7.58 3.24 -3.29
N GLU A 136 -6.94 4.41 -3.25
CA GLU A 136 -6.84 5.33 -4.40
C GLU A 136 -6.08 4.69 -5.56
N GLN A 137 -4.96 4.01 -5.28
CA GLN A 137 -4.19 3.32 -6.32
C GLN A 137 -5.01 2.22 -6.99
N ASN A 138 -5.75 1.43 -6.21
CA ASN A 138 -6.65 0.40 -6.73
C ASN A 138 -7.76 1.02 -7.57
N PHE A 139 -8.38 2.11 -7.11
CA PHE A 139 -9.42 2.82 -7.84
C PHE A 139 -8.91 3.32 -9.21
N GLN A 140 -7.73 3.94 -9.25
CA GLN A 140 -7.13 4.41 -10.51
C GLN A 140 -6.78 3.25 -11.45
N GLN A 141 -6.34 2.11 -10.91
CA GLN A 141 -6.06 0.92 -11.70
C GLN A 141 -7.33 0.33 -12.31
N ASP A 142 -8.41 0.26 -11.54
CA ASP A 142 -9.72 -0.21 -12.00
C ASP A 142 -10.31 0.75 -13.04
N GLU A 143 -10.25 2.07 -12.82
CA GLU A 143 -10.71 3.07 -13.79
C GLU A 143 -9.91 2.99 -15.11
N ALA A 144 -8.59 2.79 -15.03
CA ALA A 144 -7.77 2.61 -16.22
C ALA A 144 -8.09 1.30 -16.96
N ALA A 145 -8.38 0.22 -16.23
CA ALA A 145 -8.80 -1.05 -16.81
C ALA A 145 -10.17 -0.92 -17.50
N ASP A 146 -11.13 -0.24 -16.88
CA ASP A 146 -12.45 0.04 -17.43
C ASP A 146 -12.36 0.90 -18.68
N LYS A 147 -11.55 1.96 -18.65
CA LYS A 147 -11.30 2.80 -19.82
C LYS A 147 -10.71 2.00 -20.97
N LYS A 148 -9.71 1.16 -20.71
CA LYS A 148 -9.11 0.29 -21.73
C LYS A 148 -10.12 -0.71 -22.29
N SER A 149 -10.92 -1.32 -21.43
CA SER A 149 -12.00 -2.23 -21.83
C SER A 149 -13.02 -1.52 -22.73
N ALA A 150 -13.43 -0.30 -22.37
CA ALA A 150 -14.33 0.52 -23.18
C ALA A 150 -13.70 0.90 -24.54
N GLU A 151 -12.43 1.29 -24.57
CA GLU A 151 -11.70 1.57 -25.81
C GLU A 151 -11.59 0.33 -26.71
N GLU A 152 -11.32 -0.85 -26.13
CA GLU A 152 -11.30 -2.12 -26.86
C GLU A 152 -12.69 -2.49 -27.41
N ALA A 153 -13.75 -2.32 -26.63
CA ALA A 153 -15.12 -2.54 -27.08
C ALA A 153 -15.52 -1.60 -28.22
N VAL A 154 -15.14 -0.31 -28.13
CA VAL A 154 -15.36 0.66 -29.22
C VAL A 154 -14.55 0.28 -30.45
N LYS A 155 -13.30 -0.15 -30.29
CA LYS A 155 -12.44 -0.60 -31.39
C LYS A 155 -13.03 -1.84 -32.07
N GLN A 156 -13.50 -2.83 -31.31
CA GLN A 156 -14.19 -4.01 -31.85
C GLN A 156 -15.47 -3.64 -32.59
N ALA A 157 -16.28 -2.72 -32.05
CA ALA A 157 -17.45 -2.21 -32.75
C ALA A 157 -17.10 -1.47 -34.06
N HIS A 158 -15.94 -0.79 -34.10
CA HIS A 158 -15.43 -0.11 -35.29
C HIS A 158 -14.80 -1.07 -36.31
N THR A 159 -14.07 -2.11 -35.90
CA THR A 159 -13.54 -3.14 -36.82
C THR A 159 -14.67 -3.98 -37.42
N LEU A 160 -15.75 -4.25 -36.67
CA LEU A 160 -16.98 -4.81 -37.24
C LEU A 160 -17.61 -3.91 -38.33
N ARG A 161 -17.29 -2.61 -38.36
CA ARG A 161 -17.67 -1.67 -39.43
C ARG A 161 -16.62 -1.50 -40.53
N VAL A 162 -15.37 -1.89 -40.30
CA VAL A 162 -14.24 -1.59 -41.18
C VAL A 162 -13.38 -2.84 -41.36
N ASP A 163 -13.90 -3.82 -42.08
CA ASP A 163 -13.10 -4.72 -42.92
C ASP A 163 -13.83 -4.91 -44.27
N SER A 164 -14.04 -3.79 -44.94
CA SER A 164 -14.35 -3.76 -46.37
C SER A 164 -13.03 -3.85 -47.13
N VAL A 165 -12.61 -5.07 -47.44
CA VAL A 165 -11.49 -5.35 -48.35
C VAL A 165 -11.74 -4.63 -49.68
N ALA A 166 -10.76 -3.84 -50.12
CA ALA A 166 -10.70 -3.10 -51.40
C ALA A 166 -11.44 -1.73 -51.48
N GLY A 167 -11.01 -0.74 -50.71
CA GLY A 167 -10.88 0.66 -51.16
C GLY A 167 -12.12 1.47 -51.57
N LYS A 168 -13.33 0.89 -51.51
CA LYS A 168 -14.60 1.61 -51.67
C LYS A 168 -15.53 1.15 -50.55
N LEU A 169 -16.02 2.08 -49.74
CA LEU A 169 -17.15 1.85 -48.84
C LEU A 169 -18.35 1.35 -49.65
N ARG A 170 -18.49 0.04 -49.80
CA ARG A 170 -19.79 -0.56 -50.13
C ARG A 170 -20.47 -0.85 -48.80
N LYS A 171 -21.66 -0.28 -48.62
CA LYS A 171 -22.57 -0.67 -47.54
C LYS A 171 -22.88 -2.16 -47.73
N MET A 172 -22.22 -3.03 -46.96
CA MET A 172 -22.64 -4.43 -46.85
C MET A 172 -24.05 -4.44 -46.26
N THR A 173 -24.96 -5.14 -46.92
CA THR A 173 -26.31 -5.35 -46.39
C THR A 173 -26.25 -6.34 -45.23
N ALA A 174 -27.19 -6.22 -44.28
CA ALA A 174 -27.22 -7.01 -43.04
C ALA A 174 -27.11 -8.54 -43.29
N ASP A 175 -27.66 -9.02 -44.40
CA ASP A 175 -27.63 -10.44 -44.78
C ASP A 175 -26.22 -10.97 -45.10
N GLN A 176 -25.35 -10.14 -45.69
CA GLN A 176 -23.97 -10.53 -46.01
C GLN A 176 -23.08 -10.57 -44.76
N PHE A 177 -23.34 -9.68 -43.81
CA PHE A 177 -22.67 -9.66 -42.51
C PHE A 177 -23.06 -10.86 -41.65
N ALA A 178 -24.35 -11.21 -41.62
CA ALA A 178 -24.84 -12.40 -40.93
C ALA A 178 -24.27 -13.70 -41.55
N GLY A 179 -24.14 -13.75 -42.88
CA GLY A 179 -23.54 -14.88 -43.58
C GLY A 179 -22.06 -15.11 -43.23
N TYR A 180 -21.25 -14.05 -43.23
CA TYR A 180 -19.82 -14.14 -42.89
C TYR A 180 -19.60 -14.55 -41.42
N HIS A 181 -20.36 -13.96 -40.48
CA HIS A 181 -20.28 -14.34 -39.07
C HIS A 181 -20.76 -15.77 -38.81
N SER A 182 -21.80 -16.21 -39.51
CA SER A 182 -22.25 -17.60 -39.44
C SER A 182 -21.17 -18.56 -39.96
N HIS A 183 -20.50 -18.20 -41.05
CA HIS A 183 -19.39 -19.00 -41.59
C HIS A 183 -18.22 -19.06 -40.60
N LYS A 184 -17.78 -17.92 -40.06
CA LYS A 184 -16.67 -17.87 -39.10
C LYS A 184 -16.95 -18.68 -37.83
N LYS A 185 -18.16 -18.58 -37.26
CA LYS A 185 -18.56 -19.41 -36.12
C LYS A 185 -18.60 -20.90 -36.46
N LYS A 186 -19.01 -21.26 -37.68
CA LYS A 186 -18.99 -22.66 -38.14
C LYS A 186 -17.55 -23.17 -38.30
N GLU A 187 -16.64 -22.32 -38.74
CA GLU A 187 -15.21 -22.63 -38.89
C GLU A 187 -14.55 -22.85 -37.52
N GLU A 188 -14.77 -21.95 -36.56
CA GLU A 188 -14.33 -22.11 -35.17
C GLU A 188 -14.90 -23.38 -34.52
N TYR A 189 -16.17 -23.70 -34.81
CA TYR A 189 -16.80 -24.94 -34.31
C TYR A 189 -16.23 -26.19 -34.97
N LEU A 190 -15.89 -26.12 -36.26
CA LEU A 190 -15.25 -27.22 -37.00
C LEU A 190 -13.85 -27.49 -36.45
N GLU A 191 -13.06 -26.45 -36.17
CA GLU A 191 -11.75 -26.58 -35.51
C GLU A 191 -11.88 -27.23 -34.13
N SER A 192 -12.88 -26.84 -33.33
CA SER A 192 -13.16 -27.46 -32.03
C SER A 192 -13.49 -28.94 -32.17
N LEU A 193 -14.37 -29.29 -33.11
CA LEU A 193 -14.75 -30.68 -33.37
C LEU A 193 -13.57 -31.52 -33.87
N GLN A 194 -12.70 -30.96 -34.70
CA GLN A 194 -11.48 -31.64 -35.15
C GLN A 194 -10.53 -31.92 -33.99
N LYS A 195 -10.41 -30.99 -33.05
CA LYS A 195 -9.61 -31.18 -31.84
C LYS A 195 -10.19 -32.29 -30.95
N GLU A 196 -11.49 -32.25 -30.67
CA GLU A 196 -12.18 -33.28 -29.89
C GLU A 196 -12.06 -34.67 -30.54
N LEU A 197 -12.21 -34.75 -31.87
CA LEU A 197 -12.01 -35.99 -32.61
C LEU A 197 -10.58 -36.53 -32.45
N GLY A 198 -9.58 -35.64 -32.48
CA GLY A 198 -8.19 -35.99 -32.24
C GLY A 198 -7.94 -36.51 -30.82
N GLU A 199 -8.56 -35.90 -29.81
CA GLU A 199 -8.48 -36.34 -28.42
C GLU A 199 -9.11 -37.74 -28.24
N VAL A 200 -10.31 -37.97 -28.80
CA VAL A 200 -11.00 -39.27 -28.74
C VAL A 200 -10.22 -40.35 -29.49
N THR A 201 -9.65 -40.02 -30.66
CA THR A 201 -8.84 -40.97 -31.43
C THR A 201 -7.62 -41.41 -30.63
N LYS A 202 -6.95 -40.46 -29.98
CA LYS A 202 -5.80 -40.74 -29.13
C LYS A 202 -6.18 -41.60 -27.92
N GLU A 203 -7.29 -41.31 -27.25
CA GLU A 203 -7.78 -42.13 -26.13
C GLU A 203 -8.11 -43.56 -26.60
N ASN A 204 -8.69 -43.70 -27.80
CA ASN A 204 -8.98 -45.01 -28.37
C ASN A 204 -7.69 -45.80 -28.68
N ASP A 205 -6.68 -45.15 -29.25
CA ASP A 205 -5.37 -45.77 -29.50
C ASP A 205 -4.70 -46.23 -28.18
N GLU A 206 -4.80 -45.42 -27.10
CA GLU A 206 -4.29 -45.77 -25.78
C GLU A 206 -5.05 -46.97 -25.16
N MET A 207 -6.37 -47.02 -25.31
CA MET A 207 -7.19 -48.15 -24.87
C MET A 207 -6.91 -49.43 -25.66
N GLU A 208 -6.75 -49.33 -26.98
CA GLU A 208 -6.39 -50.46 -27.84
C GLU A 208 -5.02 -51.02 -27.44
N ALA A 209 -4.03 -50.16 -27.19
CA ALA A 209 -2.72 -50.58 -26.71
C ALA A 209 -2.82 -51.32 -25.35
N ALA A 210 -3.59 -50.79 -24.41
CA ALA A 210 -3.81 -51.43 -23.11
C ALA A 210 -4.55 -52.77 -23.22
N LEU A 211 -5.51 -52.89 -24.14
CA LEU A 211 -6.21 -54.14 -24.42
C LEU A 211 -5.28 -55.19 -25.01
N VAL A 212 -4.41 -54.81 -25.94
CA VAL A 212 -3.40 -55.70 -26.53
C VAL A 212 -2.43 -56.19 -25.44
N GLU A 213 -1.92 -55.29 -24.60
CA GLU A 213 -1.04 -55.66 -23.48
C GLU A 213 -1.72 -56.66 -22.53
N LYS A 214 -2.98 -56.39 -22.15
CA LYS A 214 -3.76 -57.29 -21.28
C LYS A 214 -4.06 -58.63 -21.95
N TRP A 215 -4.28 -58.63 -23.26
CA TRP A 215 -4.49 -59.85 -24.03
C TRP A 215 -3.23 -60.72 -24.09
N GLU A 216 -2.07 -60.10 -24.31
CA GLU A 216 -0.77 -60.80 -24.28
C GLU A 216 -0.45 -61.35 -22.89
N GLU A 217 -0.70 -60.58 -21.82
CA GLU A 217 -0.56 -61.01 -20.43
C GLU A 217 -1.46 -62.24 -20.15
N TRP A 218 -2.71 -62.19 -20.60
CA TRP A 218 -3.64 -63.30 -20.46
C TRP A 218 -3.20 -64.55 -21.25
N GLN A 219 -2.76 -64.40 -22.50
CA GLN A 219 -2.24 -65.51 -23.30
C GLN A 219 -1.01 -66.16 -22.66
N LYS A 220 -0.10 -65.37 -22.11
CA LYS A 220 1.08 -65.86 -21.39
C LYS A 220 0.67 -66.66 -20.15
N ASN A 221 -0.22 -66.11 -19.33
CA ASN A 221 -0.74 -66.80 -18.14
C ASN A 221 -1.46 -68.12 -18.51
N LEU A 222 -2.19 -68.16 -19.62
CA LEU A 222 -2.83 -69.39 -20.12
C LEU A 222 -1.79 -70.44 -20.55
N GLY A 223 -0.69 -70.00 -21.17
CA GLY A 223 0.45 -70.85 -21.53
C GLY A 223 1.15 -71.43 -20.31
N ASP A 224 1.39 -70.61 -19.29
CA ASP A 224 2.02 -71.02 -18.04
C ASP A 224 1.16 -72.04 -17.27
N VAL A 225 -0.16 -71.83 -17.22
CA VAL A 225 -1.10 -72.79 -16.62
C VAL A 225 -1.13 -74.12 -17.40
N LYS A 226 -1.08 -74.07 -18.73
CA LYS A 226 -1.04 -75.28 -19.57
C LYS A 226 0.29 -76.04 -19.45
N GLY A 227 1.40 -75.35 -19.17
CA GLY A 227 2.71 -75.97 -18.92
C GLY A 227 2.86 -76.57 -17.52
N ALA A 228 2.00 -76.17 -16.57
CA ALA A 228 1.98 -76.67 -15.19
C ALA A 228 1.06 -77.89 -14.99
N LEU A 229 0.30 -78.29 -16.02
CA LEU A 229 -0.60 -79.45 -16.08
C LEU A 229 0.06 -80.61 -16.82
#